data_AF-A0A9J7HHP0-F1
#
_entry.id   AF-A0A9J7HHP0-F1
#
_cell.length_a   1.000
_cell.length_b   1.000
_cell.length_c   1.000
_cell.angle_alpha   90.00
_cell.angle_beta   90.00
_cell.angle_gamma   90.00
#
_symmetry.space_group_name_H-M   'P 1'
#
loop_
_entity.id
_entity.type
_entity.pdbx_description
1 polymer ?
#
loop_
_entity_poly.entity_id
_entity_poly.type
_entity_poly.pdbx_seq_one_letter_code
_entity_poly.pdbx_strand_id
1 'polypeptide(L)'
;MAEADEKQLDTSGNWDCGKATKQKRRLPEWMKNVVLDKDHTDSKKKRRDQQKTTLVSDLPVLKFTGNIVYCYQKDDCSFMCEDIMTTSSTADYSCVLGFDIEWPVTYTVGKEEKTALLQLCTSHNKCYLFHLSCMPGFPGGLKKLLETESIKKVGVGIQGDVRKLLRDFDVNMKGGMDLSSLANQNTRSAEIWSLDNLCKYVLDVLDVLPDSV
;
A
#
# COMPACT_ATOMS: atom_id res chain seq x y z
N MET A 1 -22.08 13.16 -34.77
CA MET A 1 -22.07 12.39 -36.02
C MET A 1 -20.73 12.72 -36.67
N ALA A 2 -19.71 11.93 -36.36
CA ALA A 2 -18.35 12.12 -36.85
C ALA A 2 -18.22 11.32 -38.14
N GLU A 3 -17.84 12.00 -39.22
CA GLU A 3 -17.53 11.37 -40.50
C GLU A 3 -16.12 10.81 -40.42
N ALA A 4 -15.98 9.54 -40.80
CA ALA A 4 -14.74 8.80 -40.81
C ALA A 4 -13.98 9.10 -42.10
N ASP A 5 -12.67 9.34 -42.01
CA ASP A 5 -11.79 9.28 -43.18
C ASP A 5 -10.89 8.05 -43.08
N GLU A 6 -11.04 7.23 -44.12
CA GLU A 6 -10.29 6.01 -44.43
C GLU A 6 -8.78 6.28 -44.51
N LYS A 7 -7.99 5.38 -43.94
CA LYS A 7 -6.56 5.27 -44.24
C LYS A 7 -6.37 4.28 -45.38
N GLN A 8 -5.95 4.76 -46.54
CA GLN A 8 -5.34 3.91 -47.57
C GLN A 8 -3.92 3.49 -47.13
N LEU A 9 -3.60 2.20 -47.29
CA LEU A 9 -2.26 1.64 -47.12
C LEU A 9 -1.45 1.78 -48.42
N ASP A 10 -0.24 2.31 -48.29
CA ASP A 10 0.85 2.21 -49.27
C ASP A 10 1.65 0.93 -49.00
N THR A 11 1.89 0.17 -50.07
CA THR A 11 2.71 -1.05 -50.11
C THR A 11 4.20 -0.72 -50.29
N SER A 12 4.84 -0.18 -49.27
CA SER A 12 6.29 -0.18 -49.13
C SER A 12 6.64 0.06 -47.66
N GLY A 13 7.02 -0.99 -46.95
CA GLY A 13 7.24 -0.96 -45.50
C GLY A 13 8.43 -0.10 -45.07
N ASN A 14 8.28 1.22 -45.08
CA ASN A 14 9.23 2.17 -44.52
C ASN A 14 8.50 3.33 -43.83
N TRP A 15 8.84 3.60 -42.57
CA TRP A 15 8.21 4.64 -41.76
C TRP A 15 8.92 5.98 -41.99
N ASP A 16 8.33 6.88 -42.78
CA ASP A 16 8.83 8.26 -42.92
C ASP A 16 8.36 9.11 -41.75
N CYS A 17 9.28 9.45 -40.84
CA CYS A 17 9.02 10.42 -39.77
C CYS A 17 9.38 11.81 -40.29
N GLY A 18 8.38 12.52 -40.81
CA GLY A 18 8.50 13.93 -41.19
C GLY A 18 9.14 14.77 -40.08
N LYS A 19 10.14 15.59 -40.46
CA LYS A 19 10.92 16.44 -39.54
C LYS A 19 10.01 17.46 -38.84
N ALA A 20 9.66 17.20 -37.58
CA ALA A 20 8.96 18.15 -36.73
C ALA A 20 9.88 19.34 -36.37
N THR A 21 9.46 20.55 -36.73
CA THR A 21 10.12 21.79 -36.33
C THR A 21 9.97 21.99 -34.80
N LYS A 22 11.10 22.23 -34.11
CA LYS A 22 11.13 22.47 -32.65
C LYS A 22 10.41 23.78 -32.28
N GLN A 23 9.10 23.70 -32.04
CA GLN A 23 8.38 24.80 -31.44
C GLN A 23 8.67 24.83 -29.93
N LYS A 24 9.37 25.88 -29.47
CA LYS A 24 9.62 26.13 -28.04
C LYS A 24 8.28 26.22 -27.31
N ARG A 25 8.02 25.28 -26.39
CA ARG A 25 6.87 25.34 -25.49
C ARG A 25 6.92 26.65 -24.70
N ARG A 26 5.92 27.51 -24.86
CA ARG A 26 5.77 28.75 -24.08
C ARG A 26 4.87 28.46 -22.89
N LEU A 27 5.29 28.91 -21.71
CA LEU A 27 4.48 28.80 -20.50
C LEU A 27 3.24 29.70 -20.62
N PRO A 28 2.07 29.29 -20.08
CA PRO A 28 0.88 30.13 -19.99
C PRO A 28 1.15 31.44 -19.24
N GLU A 29 0.42 32.51 -19.57
CA GLU A 29 0.57 33.86 -18.98
C GLU A 29 0.59 33.86 -17.45
N TRP A 30 -0.26 33.06 -16.81
CA TRP A 30 -0.35 32.96 -15.35
C TRP A 30 0.94 32.48 -14.66
N MET A 31 1.83 31.82 -15.40
CA MET A 31 3.11 31.30 -14.90
C MET A 31 4.28 32.26 -15.13
N LYS A 32 4.08 33.35 -15.89
CA LYS A 32 5.15 34.31 -16.23
C LYS A 32 5.43 35.34 -15.14
N ASN A 33 4.49 35.52 -14.20
CA ASN A 33 4.58 36.54 -13.15
C ASN A 33 5.04 36.00 -11.78
N VAL A 34 5.73 34.85 -11.75
CA VAL A 34 6.46 34.45 -10.54
C VAL A 34 7.74 35.29 -10.49
N VAL A 35 7.66 36.41 -9.78
CA VAL A 35 8.82 37.24 -9.44
C VAL A 35 9.79 36.39 -8.64
N LEU A 36 10.93 36.05 -9.26
CA LEU A 36 12.08 35.50 -8.55
C LEU A 36 12.84 36.69 -7.97
N ASP A 37 12.65 36.94 -6.68
CA ASP A 37 13.55 37.83 -5.94
C ASP A 37 14.96 37.24 -5.99
N LYS A 38 15.86 37.97 -6.64
CA LYS A 38 17.31 37.78 -6.54
C LYS A 38 17.81 38.82 -5.55
N ASP A 39 18.15 38.36 -4.35
CA ASP A 39 19.22 39.01 -3.59
C ASP A 39 20.14 37.98 -2.95
N HIS A 40 21.42 38.25 -3.11
CA HIS A 40 22.55 37.41 -2.75
C HIS A 40 23.13 37.98 -1.45
N THR A 41 23.07 37.23 -0.35
CA THR A 41 24.19 37.00 0.59
C THR A 41 23.71 36.16 1.79
N ASP A 42 24.33 35.00 1.89
CA ASP A 42 24.63 34.20 3.08
C ASP A 42 23.54 33.75 4.09
N SER A 43 23.47 32.42 4.25
CA SER A 43 23.03 31.70 5.45
C SER A 43 21.57 31.83 5.95
N LYS A 44 20.71 30.88 5.54
CA LYS A 44 19.82 30.01 6.38
C LYS A 44 18.59 29.52 5.60
N LYS A 45 18.48 28.20 5.47
CA LYS A 45 17.49 27.45 4.68
C LYS A 45 16.08 27.59 5.30
N LYS A 46 15.22 28.45 4.73
CA LYS A 46 13.81 28.62 5.14
C LYS A 46 12.86 27.86 4.21
N ARG A 47 11.94 27.13 4.84
CA ARG A 47 10.97 26.17 4.28
C ARG A 47 9.98 26.86 3.34
N ARG A 48 9.64 26.21 2.22
CA ARG A 48 8.51 26.59 1.37
C ARG A 48 7.20 26.19 2.07
N ASP A 49 6.33 27.18 2.28
CA ASP A 49 4.95 26.97 2.71
C ASP A 49 4.19 26.20 1.63
N GLN A 50 4.02 24.89 1.87
CA GLN A 50 2.84 24.19 1.41
C GLN A 50 1.68 24.72 2.24
N GLN A 51 0.68 25.30 1.58
CA GLN A 51 -0.62 25.53 2.20
C GLN A 51 -1.17 24.19 2.69
N LYS A 52 -0.88 23.88 3.95
CA LYS A 52 -1.55 22.86 4.74
C LYS A 52 -3.00 23.28 4.84
N THR A 53 -3.91 22.48 4.30
CA THR A 53 -5.28 22.48 4.77
C THR A 53 -5.25 22.17 6.26
N THR A 54 -5.62 23.17 7.06
CA THR A 54 -5.46 23.25 8.52
C THR A 54 -6.56 22.46 9.25
N LEU A 55 -6.77 21.20 8.89
CA LEU A 55 -7.68 20.30 9.62
C LEU A 55 -6.91 19.00 9.89
N VAL A 56 -7.01 18.49 11.11
CA VAL A 56 -6.19 17.43 11.72
C VAL A 56 -4.85 17.93 12.31
N SER A 57 -4.94 18.81 13.30
CA SER A 57 -3.88 18.96 14.30
C SER A 57 -4.25 18.11 15.52
N ASP A 58 -3.44 17.08 15.75
CA ASP A 58 -3.34 16.26 16.98
C ASP A 58 -4.37 15.14 17.20
N LEU A 59 -4.57 14.27 16.21
CA LEU A 59 -5.20 12.96 16.49
C LEU A 59 -4.27 12.09 17.34
N PRO A 60 -4.82 11.31 18.30
CA PRO A 60 -4.04 10.41 19.11
C PRO A 60 -3.37 9.33 18.25
N VAL A 61 -2.16 8.93 18.64
CA VAL A 61 -1.45 7.82 17.97
C VAL A 61 -2.26 6.54 18.16
N LEU A 62 -2.61 5.87 17.05
CA LEU A 62 -3.23 4.57 17.09
C LEU A 62 -2.25 3.55 17.70
N LYS A 63 -2.61 2.99 18.85
CA LYS A 63 -1.81 1.98 19.55
C LYS A 63 -2.60 0.69 19.68
N PHE A 64 -2.04 -0.39 19.17
CA PHE A 64 -2.58 -1.72 19.42
C PHE A 64 -2.35 -2.11 20.90
N THR A 65 -3.43 -2.42 21.61
CA THR A 65 -3.42 -2.81 23.03
C THR A 65 -3.79 -4.28 23.26
N GLY A 66 -3.98 -5.03 22.18
CA GLY A 66 -4.26 -6.46 22.23
C GLY A 66 -3.02 -7.30 22.54
N ASN A 67 -3.22 -8.61 22.50
CA ASN A 67 -2.16 -9.59 22.65
C ASN A 67 -1.30 -9.66 21.38
N ILE A 68 0.01 -9.52 21.56
CA ILE A 68 1.00 -9.70 20.51
C ILE A 68 1.69 -11.05 20.72
N VAL A 69 1.46 -11.98 19.80
CA VAL A 69 2.12 -13.29 19.77
C VAL A 69 3.36 -13.19 18.88
N TYR A 70 4.53 -13.17 19.49
CA TYR A 70 5.80 -13.15 18.76
C TYR A 70 6.33 -14.57 18.57
N CYS A 71 6.70 -14.91 17.34
CA CYS A 71 7.18 -16.24 16.97
C CYS A 71 8.38 -16.16 16.02
N TYR A 72 9.45 -16.87 16.37
CA TYR A 72 10.71 -16.93 15.62
C TYR A 72 11.16 -18.36 15.31
N GLN A 73 10.34 -19.37 15.66
CA GLN A 73 10.56 -20.78 15.35
C GLN A 73 9.65 -21.22 14.20
N LYS A 74 10.21 -21.96 13.25
CA LYS A 74 9.50 -22.35 12.01
C LYS A 74 8.32 -23.27 12.28
N ASP A 75 8.50 -24.25 13.15
CA ASP A 75 7.47 -25.26 13.42
C ASP A 75 6.32 -24.65 14.22
N ASP A 76 6.63 -23.87 15.27
CA ASP A 76 5.64 -23.10 16.02
C ASP A 76 4.82 -22.17 15.12
N CYS A 77 5.49 -21.46 14.19
CA CYS A 77 4.80 -20.60 13.23
C CYS A 77 3.83 -21.42 12.36
N SER A 78 4.24 -22.61 11.92
CA SER A 78 3.39 -23.49 11.11
C SER A 78 2.16 -23.94 11.90
N PHE A 79 2.34 -24.40 13.15
CA PHE A 79 1.24 -24.78 14.04
C PHE A 79 0.28 -23.63 14.33
N MET A 80 0.80 -22.43 14.62
CA MET A 80 -0.02 -21.24 14.85
C MET A 80 -0.85 -20.90 13.60
N CYS A 81 -0.30 -21.04 12.41
CA CYS A 81 -1.04 -20.78 11.17
C CYS A 81 -2.13 -21.83 10.92
N GLU A 82 -1.90 -23.09 11.26
CA GLU A 82 -2.92 -24.15 11.20
C GLU A 82 -4.09 -23.89 12.16
N ASP A 83 -3.79 -23.40 13.36
CA ASP A 83 -4.80 -22.97 14.34
C ASP A 83 -5.66 -21.80 13.82
N ILE A 84 -5.02 -20.80 13.21
CA ILE A 84 -5.72 -19.68 12.56
C ILE A 84 -6.65 -20.20 11.45
N MET A 85 -6.17 -21.07 10.57
CA MET A 85 -6.96 -21.65 9.48
C MET A 85 -8.14 -22.48 9.98
N THR A 86 -7.94 -23.27 11.03
CA THR A 86 -8.98 -24.11 11.63
C THR A 86 -10.08 -23.26 12.25
N THR A 87 -9.71 -22.25 13.04
CA THR A 87 -10.64 -21.29 13.64
C THR A 87 -11.41 -20.49 12.59
N SER A 88 -10.78 -20.23 11.44
CA SER A 88 -11.40 -19.51 10.32
C SER A 88 -12.46 -20.34 9.59
N SER A 89 -12.35 -21.67 9.61
CA SER A 89 -13.23 -22.56 8.85
C SER A 89 -14.57 -22.82 9.56
N THR A 90 -14.66 -22.52 10.85
CA THR A 90 -15.87 -22.69 11.66
C THR A 90 -16.74 -21.43 11.74
N ALA A 91 -16.29 -20.32 11.17
CA ALA A 91 -17.03 -19.07 11.13
C ALA A 91 -17.96 -19.01 9.91
N ASP A 92 -19.19 -18.54 10.08
CA ASP A 92 -20.17 -18.35 9.01
C ASP A 92 -19.82 -17.23 8.01
N TYR A 93 -18.71 -16.52 8.25
CA TYR A 93 -18.25 -15.38 7.46
C TYR A 93 -16.82 -15.59 6.94
N SER A 94 -16.49 -14.95 5.82
CA SER A 94 -15.11 -14.97 5.29
C SER A 94 -14.12 -14.42 6.33
N CYS A 95 -13.10 -15.21 6.65
CA CYS A 95 -12.03 -14.75 7.54
C CYS A 95 -11.21 -13.63 6.89
N VAL A 96 -11.07 -12.50 7.60
CA VAL A 96 -10.29 -11.35 7.17
C VAL A 96 -9.16 -11.11 8.16
N LEU A 97 -7.93 -11.02 7.66
CA LEU A 97 -6.72 -10.80 8.45
C LEU A 97 -6.09 -9.47 8.04
N GLY A 98 -5.78 -8.62 9.02
CA GLY A 98 -4.89 -7.48 8.79
C GLY A 98 -3.49 -8.00 8.49
N PHE A 99 -2.87 -7.53 7.41
CA PHE A 99 -1.62 -8.06 6.89
C PHE A 99 -0.62 -6.92 6.67
N ASP A 100 0.63 -7.15 7.08
CA ASP A 100 1.76 -6.26 6.80
C ASP A 100 3.09 -7.04 6.81
N ILE A 101 4.14 -6.50 6.22
CA ILE A 101 5.48 -7.09 6.20
C ILE A 101 6.58 -6.03 6.33
N GLU A 102 7.69 -6.39 6.96
CA GLU A 102 8.84 -5.49 7.17
C GLU A 102 10.16 -6.11 6.72
N TRP A 103 11.10 -5.27 6.26
CA TRP A 103 12.43 -5.69 5.83
C TRP A 103 13.50 -4.66 6.19
N PRO A 104 14.77 -5.08 6.36
CA PRO A 104 15.86 -4.16 6.60
C PRO A 104 16.06 -3.17 5.44
N VAL A 105 16.21 -1.89 5.77
CA VAL A 105 16.49 -0.84 4.78
C VAL A 105 17.93 -0.94 4.31
N THR A 106 18.14 -1.02 2.99
CA THR A 106 19.46 -0.93 2.36
C THR A 106 19.59 0.34 1.54
N TYR A 107 20.68 1.08 1.76
CA TYR A 107 20.99 2.32 1.03
C TYR A 107 21.70 2.08 -0.32
N THR A 108 21.81 0.83 -0.74
CA THR A 108 22.37 0.46 -2.04
C THR A 108 21.25 0.47 -3.09
N VAL A 109 21.39 1.32 -4.10
CA VAL A 109 20.41 1.45 -5.19
C VAL A 109 20.17 0.10 -5.85
N GLY A 110 18.90 -0.28 -6.00
CA GLY A 110 18.50 -1.54 -6.63
C GLY A 110 18.65 -2.78 -5.74
N LYS A 111 19.15 -2.64 -4.51
CA LYS A 111 19.17 -3.71 -3.52
C LYS A 111 18.04 -3.52 -2.52
N GLU A 112 17.33 -4.60 -2.26
CA GLU A 112 16.36 -4.70 -1.16
C GLU A 112 16.60 -6.03 -0.45
N GLU A 113 16.62 -6.02 0.87
CA GLU A 113 16.73 -7.26 1.65
C GLU A 113 15.42 -8.05 1.61
N LYS A 114 15.51 -9.34 1.92
CA LYS A 114 14.33 -10.19 2.05
C LYS A 114 13.43 -9.69 3.18
N THR A 115 12.12 -9.97 3.08
CA THR A 115 11.21 -9.80 4.22
C THR A 115 11.76 -10.47 5.47
N ALA A 116 11.83 -9.72 6.57
CA ALA A 116 12.32 -10.19 7.86
C ALA A 116 11.18 -10.48 8.85
N LEU A 117 10.09 -9.71 8.77
CA LEU A 117 8.94 -9.83 9.65
C LEU A 117 7.65 -9.87 8.83
N LEU A 118 6.69 -10.66 9.27
CA LEU A 118 5.32 -10.66 8.75
C LEU A 118 4.35 -10.54 9.92
N GLN A 119 3.37 -9.64 9.77
CA GLN A 119 2.37 -9.34 10.79
C GLN A 119 0.99 -9.83 10.33
N LEU A 120 0.28 -10.57 11.19
CA LEU A 120 -1.12 -10.96 10.97
C LEU A 120 -2.00 -10.55 12.16
N CYS A 121 -2.90 -9.60 11.95
CA CYS A 121 -3.93 -9.25 12.90
C CYS A 121 -5.17 -10.11 12.63
N THR A 122 -5.48 -11.04 13.53
CA THR A 122 -6.60 -12.00 13.36
C THR A 122 -7.90 -11.51 14.00
N SER A 123 -7.82 -10.50 14.86
CA SER A 123 -8.98 -9.89 15.53
C SER A 123 -8.56 -8.56 16.16
N HIS A 124 -9.51 -7.79 16.68
CA HIS A 124 -9.24 -6.52 17.38
C HIS A 124 -8.29 -6.66 18.59
N ASN A 125 -8.11 -7.87 19.14
CA ASN A 125 -7.30 -8.10 20.34
C ASN A 125 -6.14 -9.10 20.15
N LYS A 126 -5.85 -9.55 18.93
CA LYS A 126 -4.78 -10.53 18.69
C LYS A 126 -4.02 -10.25 17.39
N CYS A 127 -2.71 -10.08 17.51
CA CYS A 127 -1.79 -9.90 16.40
C CYS A 127 -0.60 -10.86 16.52
N TYR A 128 -0.21 -11.48 15.41
CA TYR A 128 0.95 -12.36 15.32
C TYR A 128 2.09 -11.64 14.62
N LEU A 129 3.29 -11.77 15.17
CA LEU A 129 4.54 -11.28 14.60
C LEU A 129 5.43 -12.48 14.29
N PHE A 130 5.53 -12.84 13.01
CA PHE A 130 6.37 -13.94 12.53
C PHE A 130 7.71 -13.39 12.06
N HIS A 131 8.76 -13.62 12.86
CA HIS A 131 10.12 -13.16 12.56
C HIS A 131 10.82 -14.14 11.61
N LEU A 132 10.48 -14.03 10.33
CA LEU A 132 10.92 -14.92 9.25
C LEU A 132 12.44 -15.02 9.13
N SER A 133 13.19 -13.92 9.32
CA SER A 133 14.66 -13.94 9.21
C SER A 133 15.35 -14.76 10.29
N CYS A 134 14.66 -15.11 11.38
CA CYS A 134 15.18 -16.02 12.42
C CYS A 134 14.94 -17.50 12.09
N MET A 135 14.15 -17.81 11.07
CA MET A 135 13.72 -19.17 10.76
C MET A 135 14.64 -19.78 9.67
N PRO A 136 14.96 -21.09 9.73
CA PRO A 136 15.82 -21.76 8.74
C PRO A 136 15.18 -21.94 7.34
N GLY A 137 14.05 -21.26 7.09
CA GLY A 137 13.29 -21.31 5.85
C GLY A 137 11.86 -20.84 6.08
N PHE A 138 11.10 -20.66 5.01
CA PHE A 138 9.72 -20.19 5.10
C PHE A 138 8.81 -21.26 5.75
N PRO A 139 7.98 -20.92 6.75
CA PRO A 139 7.09 -21.88 7.42
C PRO A 139 6.00 -22.41 6.47
N GLY A 140 5.82 -23.73 6.45
CA GLY A 140 4.86 -24.38 5.53
C GLY A 140 3.41 -24.02 5.85
N GLY A 141 3.06 -23.98 7.14
CA GLY A 141 1.72 -23.58 7.59
C GLY A 141 1.41 -22.12 7.22
N LEU A 142 2.39 -21.22 7.35
CA LEU A 142 2.24 -19.84 6.93
C LEU A 142 2.05 -19.72 5.41
N LYS A 143 2.82 -20.46 4.61
CA LYS A 143 2.65 -20.48 3.14
C LYS A 143 1.23 -20.92 2.78
N LYS A 144 0.77 -22.03 3.36
CA LYS A 144 -0.59 -22.54 3.13
C LYS A 144 -1.66 -21.51 3.50
N LEU A 145 -1.53 -20.83 4.64
CA LEU A 145 -2.44 -19.76 5.07
C LEU A 145 -2.46 -18.60 4.06
N LEU A 146 -1.29 -18.14 3.62
CA LEU A 146 -1.16 -17.03 2.68
C LEU A 146 -1.73 -17.37 1.29
N GLU A 147 -1.58 -18.62 0.85
CA GLU A 147 -2.07 -19.12 -0.44
C GLU A 147 -3.54 -19.59 -0.41
N THR A 148 -4.21 -19.52 0.74
CA THR A 148 -5.63 -19.85 0.89
C THR A 148 -6.51 -18.65 0.51
N GLU A 149 -7.28 -18.76 -0.58
CA GLU A 149 -8.10 -17.67 -1.16
C GLU A 149 -9.33 -17.28 -0.29
N SER A 150 -9.87 -18.23 0.49
CA SER A 150 -11.00 -17.98 1.38
C SER A 150 -10.64 -17.12 2.60
N ILE A 151 -9.34 -17.03 2.93
CA ILE A 151 -8.82 -16.17 3.98
C ILE A 151 -8.33 -14.89 3.30
N LYS A 152 -9.01 -13.77 3.56
CA LYS A 152 -8.65 -12.47 2.99
C LYS A 152 -7.55 -11.80 3.81
N LYS A 153 -6.60 -11.17 3.11
CA LYS A 153 -5.48 -10.42 3.71
C LYS A 153 -5.66 -8.97 3.30
N VAL A 154 -5.81 -8.07 4.27
CA VAL A 154 -6.11 -6.66 4.00
C VAL A 154 -4.97 -5.77 4.44
N GLY A 155 -4.65 -4.78 3.61
CA GLY A 155 -3.61 -3.79 3.85
C GLY A 155 -3.67 -2.68 2.80
N VAL A 156 -2.87 -1.62 2.97
CA VAL A 156 -2.72 -0.56 1.97
C VAL A 156 -1.45 -0.81 1.16
N GLY A 157 -1.56 -0.85 -0.16
CA GLY A 157 -0.39 -1.14 -1.01
C GLY A 157 -0.02 -2.62 -1.05
N ILE A 158 -0.92 -3.51 -0.62
CA ILE A 158 -0.67 -4.95 -0.42
C ILE A 158 -0.17 -5.68 -1.68
N GLN A 159 -0.46 -5.15 -2.87
CA GLN A 159 0.05 -5.71 -4.13
C GLN A 159 1.58 -5.57 -4.27
N GLY A 160 2.19 -4.61 -3.58
CA GLY A 160 3.64 -4.56 -3.39
C GLY A 160 4.14 -5.77 -2.61
N ASP A 161 3.47 -6.06 -1.50
CA ASP A 161 3.84 -7.15 -0.59
C ASP A 161 3.63 -8.53 -1.21
N VAL A 162 2.54 -8.73 -1.96
CA VAL A 162 2.30 -9.95 -2.76
C VAL A 162 3.51 -10.24 -3.66
N ARG A 163 3.95 -9.23 -4.43
CA ARG A 163 5.08 -9.37 -5.35
C ARG A 163 6.39 -9.63 -4.61
N LYS A 164 6.58 -8.97 -3.48
CA LYS A 164 7.77 -9.15 -2.63
C LYS A 164 7.84 -10.56 -2.03
N LEU A 165 6.74 -11.08 -1.49
CA LEU A 165 6.68 -12.44 -0.96
C LEU A 165 6.90 -13.51 -2.02
N LEU A 166 6.35 -13.32 -3.22
CA LEU A 166 6.63 -14.19 -4.36
C LEU A 166 8.12 -14.21 -4.70
N ARG A 167 8.75 -13.02 -4.78
CA ARG A 167 10.18 -12.88 -5.08
C ARG A 167 11.07 -13.47 -3.98
N ASP A 168 10.75 -13.22 -2.71
CA ASP A 168 11.65 -13.52 -1.59
C ASP A 168 11.56 -15.00 -1.15
N PHE A 169 10.38 -15.63 -1.30
CA PHE A 169 10.06 -16.97 -0.75
C PHE A 169 9.24 -17.88 -1.67
N ASP A 170 8.93 -17.47 -2.90
CA ASP A 170 8.06 -18.24 -3.81
C ASP A 170 6.68 -18.52 -3.19
N VAL A 171 6.08 -17.50 -2.56
CA VAL A 171 4.73 -17.57 -1.98
C VAL A 171 3.74 -16.89 -2.92
N ASN A 172 2.80 -17.66 -3.45
CA ASN A 172 1.76 -17.12 -4.34
C ASN A 172 0.54 -16.66 -3.52
N MET A 173 0.68 -15.53 -2.80
CA MET A 173 -0.36 -15.05 -1.90
C MET A 173 -1.70 -14.84 -2.62
N LYS A 174 -2.77 -15.38 -2.02
CA LYS A 174 -4.15 -15.34 -2.50
C LYS A 174 -5.05 -14.60 -1.52
N GLY A 175 -6.18 -14.08 -2.01
CA GLY A 175 -7.12 -13.31 -1.20
C GLY A 175 -6.59 -11.95 -0.70
N GLY A 176 -5.54 -11.39 -1.32
CA GLY A 176 -5.03 -10.05 -1.00
C GLY A 176 -5.99 -8.96 -1.46
N MET A 177 -6.44 -8.11 -0.53
CA MET A 177 -7.41 -7.04 -0.77
C MET A 177 -6.81 -5.70 -0.35
N ASP A 178 -6.72 -4.78 -1.31
CA ASP A 178 -6.18 -3.44 -1.07
C ASP A 178 -7.25 -2.52 -0.47
N LEU A 179 -6.98 -2.03 0.74
CA LEU A 179 -7.90 -1.18 1.49
C LEU A 179 -8.10 0.19 0.83
N SER A 180 -7.12 0.72 0.09
CA SER A 180 -7.26 1.99 -0.63
C SER A 180 -8.27 1.86 -1.76
N SER A 181 -8.29 0.70 -2.43
CA SER A 181 -9.30 0.40 -3.45
C SER A 181 -10.69 0.26 -2.85
N LEU A 182 -10.80 -0.42 -1.70
CA LEU A 182 -12.07 -0.57 -0.98
C LEU A 182 -12.57 0.77 -0.44
N ALA A 183 -11.69 1.63 0.06
CA ALA A 183 -12.03 2.96 0.54
C ALA A 183 -12.66 3.80 -0.58
N ASN A 184 -11.99 3.89 -1.74
CA ASN A 184 -12.51 4.62 -2.90
C ASN A 184 -13.86 4.12 -3.41
N GLN A 185 -14.11 2.80 -3.34
CA GLN A 185 -15.43 2.24 -3.68
C GLN A 185 -16.51 2.70 -2.71
N ASN A 186 -16.22 2.70 -1.40
CA ASN A 186 -17.19 3.09 -0.37
C ASN A 186 -17.45 4.61 -0.34
N THR A 187 -16.41 5.41 -0.51
CA THR A 187 -16.50 6.88 -0.52
C THR A 187 -16.91 7.46 -1.87
N ARG A 188 -16.97 6.62 -2.93
CA ARG A 188 -17.18 7.03 -4.33
C ARG A 188 -16.17 8.10 -4.77
N SER A 189 -14.92 7.94 -4.37
CA SER A 189 -13.82 8.87 -4.66
C SER A 189 -12.69 8.21 -5.48
N ALA A 190 -11.71 9.01 -5.89
CA ALA A 190 -10.51 8.55 -6.60
C ALA A 190 -9.24 9.06 -5.89
N GLU A 191 -9.22 8.94 -4.57
CA GLU A 191 -8.14 9.43 -3.71
C GLU A 191 -6.96 8.45 -3.66
N ILE A 192 -5.78 8.98 -3.34
CA ILE A 192 -4.60 8.18 -3.02
C ILE A 192 -4.54 8.00 -1.50
N TRP A 193 -5.10 6.90 -1.02
CA TRP A 193 -5.13 6.58 0.41
C TRP A 193 -3.80 6.03 0.90
N SER A 194 -3.27 6.61 1.97
CA SER A 194 -2.27 6.00 2.85
C SER A 194 -2.98 5.30 4.01
N LEU A 195 -2.31 4.34 4.66
CA LEU A 195 -2.86 3.71 5.87
C LEU A 195 -3.15 4.74 6.97
N ASP A 196 -2.25 5.71 7.17
CA ASP A 196 -2.43 6.82 8.11
C ASP A 196 -3.69 7.64 7.79
N ASN A 197 -3.87 8.09 6.55
CA ASN A 197 -5.05 8.86 6.16
C ASN A 197 -6.34 8.03 6.26
N LEU A 198 -6.27 6.73 5.94
CA LEU A 198 -7.42 5.84 6.05
C LEU A 198 -7.79 5.60 7.52
N CYS A 199 -6.82 5.40 8.41
CA CYS A 199 -7.05 5.30 9.85
C CYS A 199 -7.70 6.57 10.38
N LYS A 200 -7.19 7.74 10.01
CA LYS A 200 -7.80 9.03 10.38
C LYS A 200 -9.22 9.10 9.86
N TYR A 201 -9.46 8.80 8.59
CA TYR A 201 -10.81 8.88 8.02
C TYR A 201 -11.81 7.92 8.66
N VAL A 202 -11.44 6.66 8.89
CA VAL A 202 -12.39 5.63 9.38
C VAL A 202 -12.55 5.68 10.89
N LEU A 203 -11.47 5.86 11.65
CA LEU A 203 -11.51 5.78 13.10
C LEU A 203 -11.93 7.10 13.75
N ASP A 204 -11.69 8.25 13.09
CA ASP A 204 -12.22 9.56 13.54
C ASP A 204 -13.73 9.68 13.27
N VAL A 205 -14.26 8.94 12.27
CA VAL A 205 -15.71 8.92 11.98
C VAL A 205 -16.50 8.06 12.98
N LEU A 206 -15.85 7.17 13.74
CA LEU A 206 -16.53 6.40 14.78
C LEU A 206 -16.91 7.21 16.02
N ASP A 207 -16.37 8.42 16.21
CA ASP A 207 -16.78 9.37 17.26
C ASP A 207 -17.87 10.38 16.80
N VAL A 208 -18.41 10.24 15.57
CA VAL A 208 -19.41 11.17 15.00
C VAL A 208 -20.74 10.50 14.64
N LEU A 209 -21.06 9.35 15.24
CA LEU A 209 -22.45 8.90 15.28
C LEU A 209 -23.09 9.39 16.58
N PRO A 210 -24.04 10.37 16.54
CA PRO A 210 -24.85 10.63 17.71
C PRO A 210 -25.63 9.35 18.02
N ASP A 211 -25.56 8.89 19.27
CA ASP A 211 -26.52 7.94 19.82
C ASP A 211 -27.92 8.50 19.62
N SER A 212 -28.57 8.11 18.52
CA SER A 212 -29.94 8.49 18.22
C SER A 212 -30.88 7.50 18.91
N VAL A 213 -31.28 7.93 20.11
CA VAL A 213 -32.60 7.80 20.79
C VAL A 213 -33.22 6.41 20.93
#